data_AF-A0A5D2ZKZ0-F1
#
_entry.id   AF-A0A5D2ZKZ0-F1
#
_cell.length_a   1.000
_cell.length_b   1.000
_cell.length_c   1.000
_cell.angle_alpha   90.00
_cell.angle_beta   90.00
_cell.angle_gamma   90.00
#
_symmetry.space_group_name_H-M   'P 1'
#
loop_
_entity.id
_entity.type
_entity.pdbx_description
1 polymer ?
#
loop_
_entity_poly.entity_id
_entity_poly.type
_entity_poly.pdbx_seq_one_letter_code
_entity_poly.pdbx_strand_id
1 'polypeptide(L)'
;MSVFGEAALSAFLELLSAKLLDSVLNFVADHRQVHQQLKLWQSILPEIKAVLNHAEEKQIKDEGVKNWLDDLQDLAYDVDDILDEFAYKELRLKHQKTQPQASTSKIQKLIPTCCTGGNFSPISFMFNAKMISKINAITDRLNSLNTRRSSLGLSEIMSQGATSKGNKPRLQPTSLMDGAVEYVGRANEKKEMLELLNSNNSDGVCVLSIVGMGGMGKTTLAQLVYNDPSIKESFDHKSWVMKAKLTT
;
A
#
# COMPACT_ATOMS: atom_id res chain seq x y z
N MET A 1 9.99 10.21 -5.22
CA MET A 1 9.79 8.84 -4.70
C MET A 1 9.43 7.95 -5.88
N SER A 2 9.81 6.67 -5.84
CA SER A 2 9.54 5.71 -6.92
C SER A 2 8.05 5.42 -7.03
N VAL A 3 7.55 5.10 -8.22
CA VAL A 3 6.16 4.64 -8.52
C VAL A 3 5.69 3.55 -7.54
N PHE A 4 6.64 2.76 -7.01
CA PHE A 4 6.39 1.76 -5.96
C PHE A 4 5.82 2.30 -4.65
N GLY A 5 6.08 3.57 -4.29
CA GLY A 5 5.62 4.15 -3.03
C GLY A 5 4.12 4.44 -3.02
N GLU A 6 3.58 4.91 -4.13
CA GLU A 6 2.15 5.29 -4.25
C GLU A 6 1.23 4.06 -4.21
N ALA A 7 1.57 3.01 -4.97
CA ALA A 7 0.81 1.76 -4.97
C ALA A 7 0.84 1.06 -3.59
N ALA A 8 2.00 1.06 -2.93
CA ALA A 8 2.13 0.51 -1.58
C ALA A 8 1.30 1.30 -0.56
N LEU A 9 1.32 2.64 -0.65
CA LEU A 9 0.54 3.50 0.22
C LEU A 9 -0.97 3.33 -0.02
N SER A 10 -1.40 3.20 -1.28
CA SER A 10 -2.80 2.94 -1.66
C SER A 10 -3.31 1.64 -1.04
N ALA A 11 -2.56 0.54 -1.16
CA ALA A 11 -2.88 -0.73 -0.53
C ALA A 11 -2.89 -0.64 1.01
N PHE A 12 -1.98 0.15 1.59
CA PHE A 12 -1.96 0.36 3.04
C PHE A 12 -3.20 1.15 3.52
N LEU A 13 -3.64 2.18 2.80
CA LEU A 13 -4.87 2.92 3.12
C LEU A 13 -6.13 2.05 3.00
N GLU A 14 -6.16 1.07 2.08
CA GLU A 14 -7.23 0.06 2.05
C GLU A 14 -7.26 -0.76 3.34
N LEU A 15 -6.10 -1.23 3.80
CA LEU A 15 -5.98 -2.00 5.03
C LEU A 15 -6.46 -1.20 6.24
N LEU A 16 -6.06 0.08 6.35
CA LEU A 16 -6.52 0.96 7.42
C LEU A 16 -8.03 1.20 7.36
N SER A 17 -8.59 1.38 6.16
CA SER A 17 -10.03 1.54 5.97
C SER A 17 -10.81 0.30 6.42
N ALA A 18 -10.30 -0.90 6.14
CA ALA A 18 -10.89 -2.15 6.58
C ALA A 18 -10.82 -2.31 8.11
N LYS A 19 -9.65 -2.07 8.73
CA LYS A 19 -9.48 -2.09 10.20
C LYS A 19 -10.46 -1.14 10.90
N LEU A 20 -10.66 0.05 10.34
CA LEU A 20 -11.57 1.07 10.86
C LEU A 20 -13.04 0.60 10.87
N LEU A 21 -13.47 -0.06 9.79
CA LEU A 21 -14.82 -0.57 9.56
C LEU A 21 -15.18 -1.76 10.46
N ASP A 22 -14.30 -2.77 10.53
CA ASP A 22 -14.63 -4.05 11.15
C ASP A 22 -14.60 -3.98 12.69
N SER A 23 -13.56 -3.38 13.25
CA SER A 23 -13.31 -3.41 14.71
C SER A 23 -13.66 -2.08 15.37
N VAL A 24 -13.10 -0.97 14.87
CA VAL A 24 -13.04 0.27 15.66
C VAL A 24 -14.36 1.05 15.66
N LEU A 25 -15.05 1.16 14.52
CA LEU A 25 -16.30 1.93 14.47
C LEU A 25 -17.41 1.38 15.37
N ASN A 26 -17.55 0.06 15.41
CA ASN A 26 -18.49 -0.62 16.30
C ASN A 26 -18.07 -0.50 17.76
N PHE A 27 -16.77 -0.64 18.03
CA PHE A 27 -16.20 -0.55 19.37
C PHE A 27 -16.42 0.83 20.01
N VAL A 28 -16.44 1.89 19.20
CA VAL A 28 -16.51 3.28 19.69
C VAL A 28 -17.91 3.90 19.52
N ALA A 29 -18.92 3.11 19.17
CA ALA A 29 -20.29 3.60 18.90
C ALA A 29 -20.87 4.48 20.03
N ASP A 30 -20.56 4.15 21.29
CA ASP A 30 -21.04 4.87 22.48
C ASP A 30 -20.28 6.19 22.74
N HIS A 31 -19.11 6.39 22.14
CA HIS A 31 -18.29 7.58 22.36
C HIS A 31 -18.45 8.58 21.20
N ARG A 32 -19.51 9.39 21.27
CA ARG A 32 -19.99 10.27 20.19
C ARG A 32 -18.88 11.07 19.46
N GLN A 33 -17.96 11.71 20.19
CA GLN A 33 -16.90 12.53 19.58
C GLN A 33 -15.95 11.69 18.70
N VAL A 34 -15.38 10.63 19.27
CA VAL A 34 -14.45 9.75 18.53
C VAL A 34 -15.17 9.04 17.40
N HIS A 35 -16.40 8.57 17.61
CA HIS A 35 -17.20 7.97 16.55
C HIS A 35 -17.42 8.93 15.36
N GLN A 36 -17.67 10.22 15.62
CA GLN A 36 -17.79 11.23 14.57
C GLN A 36 -16.48 11.44 13.81
N GLN A 37 -15.33 11.46 14.49
CA GLN A 37 -14.02 11.61 13.86
C GLN A 37 -13.66 10.40 13.00
N LEU A 38 -13.89 9.18 13.51
CA LEU A 38 -13.63 7.96 12.73
C LEU A 38 -14.54 7.88 11.50
N LYS A 39 -15.81 8.31 11.60
CA LYS A 39 -16.69 8.45 10.41
C LYS A 39 -16.16 9.44 9.39
N LEU A 40 -15.60 10.57 9.84
CA LEU A 40 -14.95 11.51 8.94
C LEU A 40 -13.76 10.86 8.24
N TRP A 41 -12.92 10.11 8.96
CA TRP A 41 -11.79 9.40 8.36
C TRP A 41 -12.26 8.39 7.31
N GLN A 42 -13.31 7.64 7.64
CA GLN A 42 -13.95 6.69 6.72
C GLN A 42 -14.44 7.36 5.42
N SER A 43 -14.90 8.61 5.47
CA SER A 43 -15.29 9.35 4.27
C SER A 43 -14.10 9.88 3.46
N ILE A 44 -13.01 10.32 4.11
CA ILE A 44 -11.88 10.98 3.44
C ILE A 44 -10.89 9.97 2.85
N LEU A 45 -10.62 8.86 3.54
CA LEU A 45 -9.62 7.87 3.12
C LEU A 45 -9.86 7.31 1.70
N PRO A 46 -11.10 6.93 1.31
CA PRO A 46 -11.38 6.49 -0.06
C PRO A 46 -11.13 7.58 -1.10
N GLU A 47 -11.44 8.84 -0.77
CA GLU A 47 -11.16 9.96 -1.66
C GLU A 47 -9.66 10.07 -1.89
N ILE A 48 -8.85 10.06 -0.82
CA ILE A 48 -7.39 10.19 -0.90
C ILE A 48 -6.80 9.07 -1.76
N LYS A 49 -7.26 7.83 -1.54
CA LYS A 49 -6.86 6.67 -2.33
C LYS A 49 -7.16 6.85 -3.82
N ALA A 50 -8.33 7.38 -4.17
CA ALA A 50 -8.67 7.65 -5.57
C ALA A 50 -7.67 8.61 -6.22
N VAL A 51 -7.17 9.60 -5.47
CA VAL A 51 -6.14 10.51 -5.97
C VAL A 51 -4.76 9.86 -6.08
N LEU A 52 -4.40 8.97 -5.16
CA LEU A 52 -3.15 8.19 -5.29
C LEU A 52 -3.14 7.37 -6.59
N ASN A 53 -4.21 6.61 -6.83
CA ASN A 53 -4.34 5.80 -8.05
C ASN A 53 -4.27 6.67 -9.32
N HIS A 54 -4.85 7.88 -9.25
CA HIS A 54 -4.81 8.82 -10.36
C HIS A 54 -3.41 9.42 -10.57
N ALA A 55 -2.74 9.82 -9.49
CA ALA A 55 -1.39 10.37 -9.53
C ALA A 55 -0.40 9.36 -10.12
N GLU A 56 -0.54 8.08 -9.75
CA GLU A 56 0.22 6.96 -10.31
C GLU A 56 -0.01 6.83 -11.82
N GLU A 57 -1.28 6.78 -12.26
CA GLU A 57 -1.63 6.67 -13.68
C GLU A 57 -1.07 7.84 -14.49
N LYS A 58 -1.10 9.05 -13.94
CA LYS A 58 -0.57 10.26 -14.58
C LYS A 58 0.95 10.41 -14.45
N GLN A 59 1.63 9.63 -13.61
CA GLN A 59 3.05 9.78 -13.26
C GLN A 59 3.41 11.24 -12.94
N ILE A 60 2.62 11.88 -12.06
CA ILE A 60 2.80 13.30 -11.73
C ILE A 60 4.13 13.48 -10.99
N LYS A 61 5.06 14.25 -11.57
CA LYS A 61 6.38 14.54 -10.98
C LYS A 61 6.45 15.95 -10.42
N ASP A 62 5.41 16.34 -9.68
CA ASP A 62 5.34 17.63 -9.01
C ASP A 62 5.92 17.55 -7.59
N GLU A 63 6.71 18.53 -7.20
CA GLU A 63 7.35 18.57 -5.88
C GLU A 63 6.32 18.80 -4.75
N GLY A 64 5.26 19.56 -5.02
CA GLY A 64 4.14 19.74 -4.09
C GLY A 64 3.38 18.45 -3.84
N VAL A 65 3.13 17.66 -4.90
CA VAL A 65 2.54 16.31 -4.79
C VAL A 65 3.45 15.37 -4.00
N LYS A 66 4.77 15.41 -4.21
CA LYS A 66 5.71 14.60 -3.44
C LYS A 66 5.64 14.92 -1.94
N ASN A 67 5.72 16.20 -1.57
CA ASN A 67 5.62 16.60 -0.17
C ASN A 67 4.27 16.22 0.45
N TRP A 68 3.18 16.30 -0.32
CA TRP A 68 1.86 15.84 0.11
C TRP A 68 1.81 14.32 0.33
N LEU A 69 2.50 13.52 -0.48
CA LEU A 69 2.62 12.07 -0.31
C LEU A 69 3.45 11.70 0.92
N ASP A 70 4.57 12.39 1.15
CA ASP A 70 5.39 12.24 2.35
C ASP A 70 4.53 12.49 3.62
N ASP A 71 3.80 13.61 3.66
CA ASP A 71 2.91 13.95 4.77
C ASP A 71 1.78 12.93 4.98
N LEU A 72 1.27 12.35 3.89
CA LEU A 72 0.23 11.32 3.91
C LEU A 72 0.76 9.98 4.43
N GLN A 73 1.99 9.61 4.07
CA GLN A 73 2.64 8.40 4.58
C GLN A 73 2.82 8.50 6.09
N ASP A 74 3.32 9.62 6.59
CA ASP A 74 3.46 9.86 8.02
C ASP A 74 2.11 9.80 8.75
N LEU A 75 1.06 10.37 8.16
CA LEU A 75 -0.29 10.29 8.73
C LEU A 75 -0.82 8.84 8.78
N ALA A 76 -0.50 8.03 7.77
CA ALA A 76 -0.95 6.64 7.72
C ALA A 76 -0.35 5.82 8.88
N TYR A 77 0.91 6.07 9.26
CA TYR A 77 1.51 5.45 10.44
C TYR A 77 0.83 5.91 11.74
N ASP A 78 0.54 7.20 11.90
CA ASP A 78 -0.21 7.69 13.08
C ASP A 78 -1.60 7.05 13.20
N VAL A 79 -2.27 6.83 12.06
CA VAL A 79 -3.57 6.14 12.01
C VAL A 79 -3.42 4.66 12.39
N ASP A 80 -2.41 3.96 11.89
CA ASP A 80 -2.18 2.56 12.25
C ASP A 80 -1.89 2.41 13.76
N ASP A 81 -1.04 3.27 14.31
CA ASP A 81 -0.71 3.33 15.74
C ASP A 81 -1.96 3.51 16.62
N ILE A 82 -2.88 4.39 16.22
CA ILE A 82 -4.11 4.61 17.00
C ILE A 82 -5.07 3.43 16.86
N LEU A 83 -5.20 2.83 15.67
CA LEU A 83 -6.02 1.64 15.41
C LEU A 83 -5.53 0.43 16.23
N ASP A 84 -4.22 0.24 16.34
CA ASP A 84 -3.62 -0.80 17.18
C ASP A 84 -3.84 -0.51 18.67
N GLU A 85 -3.81 0.76 19.10
CA GLU A 85 -4.18 1.15 20.48
C GLU A 85 -5.65 0.81 20.79
N PHE A 86 -6.58 0.97 19.82
CA PHE A 86 -7.97 0.53 19.95
C PHE A 86 -8.08 -0.99 20.06
N ALA A 87 -7.41 -1.74 19.18
CA ALA A 87 -7.44 -3.20 19.18
C ALA A 87 -6.92 -3.77 20.51
N TYR A 88 -5.82 -3.23 21.04
CA TYR A 88 -5.29 -3.60 22.35
C TYR A 88 -6.31 -3.36 23.47
N LYS A 89 -6.96 -2.20 23.43
CA LYS A 89 -7.99 -1.79 24.38
C LYS A 89 -9.22 -2.69 24.35
N GLU A 90 -9.68 -3.08 23.17
CA GLU A 90 -10.77 -4.03 22.99
C GLU A 90 -10.42 -5.40 23.59
N LEU A 91 -9.23 -5.93 23.30
CA LEU A 91 -8.75 -7.20 23.85
C LEU A 91 -8.66 -7.17 25.38
N ARG A 92 -8.14 -6.08 25.95
CA ARG A 92 -8.03 -5.91 27.40
C ARG A 92 -9.40 -5.96 28.09
N LEU A 93 -10.42 -5.34 27.50
CA LEU A 93 -11.79 -5.39 28.03
C LEU A 93 -12.37 -6.80 27.98
N LYS A 94 -12.19 -7.52 26.86
CA LYS A 94 -12.65 -8.90 26.72
C LYS A 94 -12.03 -9.77 27.82
N HIS A 95 -10.72 -9.65 28.06
CA HIS A 95 -10.04 -10.38 29.13
C HIS A 95 -10.55 -10.05 30.54
N GLN A 96 -10.85 -8.78 30.83
CA GLN A 96 -11.38 -8.38 32.15
C GLN A 96 -12.81 -8.88 32.41
N LYS A 97 -13.63 -9.04 31.36
CA LYS A 97 -14.98 -9.61 31.48
C LYS A 97 -14.99 -11.14 31.63
N THR A 98 -13.95 -11.83 31.15
CA THR A 98 -13.89 -13.30 31.13
C THR A 98 -13.21 -13.90 32.37
N GLN A 99 -12.60 -13.10 33.26
CA GLN A 99 -12.12 -13.63 34.53
C GLN A 99 -13.31 -13.83 35.49
N PRO A 100 -13.66 -15.07 35.90
CA PRO A 100 -14.58 -15.26 37.02
C PRO A 100 -13.93 -14.63 38.25
N GLN A 101 -14.70 -13.86 39.02
CA GLN A 101 -14.29 -13.41 40.35
C GLN A 101 -13.95 -14.63 41.22
N ALA A 102 -12.67 -15.00 41.21
CA ALA A 102 -12.09 -15.94 42.16
C ALA A 102 -10.80 -15.30 42.68
N SER A 103 -10.95 -14.25 43.48
CA SER A 103 -9.92 -13.92 44.47
C SER A 103 -10.50 -13.03 45.57
N THR A 104 -10.67 -13.64 46.73
CA THR A 104 -10.95 -12.99 48.01
C THR A 104 -9.74 -12.15 48.41
N SER A 105 -9.75 -10.86 48.11
CA SER A 105 -8.86 -9.91 48.77
C SER A 105 -9.63 -8.63 49.06
N LYS A 106 -9.64 -8.26 50.35
CA LYS A 106 -10.45 -7.19 50.96
C LYS A 106 -10.05 -5.76 50.51
N ILE A 107 -9.45 -5.61 49.33
CA ILE A 107 -9.03 -4.32 48.75
C ILE A 107 -10.05 -3.82 47.71
N GLN A 108 -11.15 -4.55 47.51
CA GLN A 108 -12.28 -4.17 46.65
C GLN A 108 -13.21 -3.13 47.31
N LYS A 109 -12.66 -2.16 48.06
CA LYS A 109 -13.41 -1.06 48.70
C LYS A 109 -13.07 0.34 48.18
N LEU A 110 -12.30 0.44 47.11
CA LEU A 110 -12.00 1.72 46.45
C LEU A 110 -12.62 1.83 45.05
N ILE A 111 -13.78 1.18 44.85
CA ILE A 111 -14.68 1.54 43.76
C ILE A 111 -15.87 2.22 44.42
N PRO A 112 -16.02 3.56 44.30
CA PRO A 112 -17.17 4.27 44.84
C PRO A 112 -18.45 3.68 44.25
N THR A 113 -19.34 3.20 45.11
CA THR A 113 -20.67 2.66 44.78
C THR A 113 -21.67 3.72 44.28
N CYS A 114 -21.22 4.92 43.89
CA CYS A 114 -22.09 5.99 43.39
C CYS A 114 -22.47 5.88 41.90
N CYS A 115 -21.96 4.89 41.18
CA CYS A 115 -22.22 4.75 39.74
C CYS A 115 -23.19 3.60 39.37
N THR A 116 -23.84 2.95 40.33
CA THR A 116 -24.77 1.83 40.05
C THR A 116 -26.17 2.28 39.59
N GLY A 117 -26.35 3.56 39.25
CA GLY A 117 -27.63 4.13 38.81
C GLY A 117 -27.61 4.87 37.47
N GLY A 118 -26.50 4.86 36.74
CA GLY A 118 -26.39 5.51 35.42
C GLY A 118 -25.66 4.61 34.44
N ASN A 119 -26.15 4.55 33.20
CA ASN A 119 -25.54 3.86 32.06
C ASN A 119 -24.16 4.45 31.70
N PHE A 120 -23.17 4.37 32.59
CA PHE A 120 -21.80 4.73 32.26
C PHE A 120 -21.20 3.58 31.44
N SER A 121 -21.22 3.74 30.11
CA SER A 121 -20.57 2.79 29.21
C SER A 121 -19.09 2.65 29.61
N PRO A 122 -18.59 1.44 29.90
CA PRO A 122 -17.18 1.19 30.26
C PRO A 122 -16.17 1.77 29.25
N ILE A 123 -16.65 2.04 28.03
CA ILE A 123 -15.91 2.59 26.90
C ILE A 123 -15.52 4.07 27.14
N SER A 124 -16.33 4.85 27.87
CA SER A 124 -16.04 6.27 28.16
C SER A 124 -14.75 6.46 28.97
N PHE A 125 -14.43 5.54 29.88
CA PHE A 125 -13.22 5.60 30.71
C PHE A 125 -11.95 5.22 29.96
N MET A 126 -12.06 4.62 28.76
CA MET A 126 -10.92 4.12 27.99
C MET A 126 -10.21 5.20 27.17
N PHE A 127 -10.92 6.28 26.85
CA PHE A 127 -10.40 7.41 26.11
C PHE A 127 -9.86 8.43 27.10
N ASN A 128 -8.59 8.26 27.49
CA ASN A 128 -7.91 9.32 28.22
C ASN A 128 -7.69 10.54 27.32
N ALA A 129 -7.44 11.70 27.93
CA ALA A 129 -7.21 12.95 27.20
C ALA A 129 -6.10 12.84 26.15
N LYS A 130 -5.08 12.00 26.39
CA LYS A 130 -3.97 11.75 25.46
C LYS A 130 -4.45 11.08 24.17
N MET A 131 -5.28 10.04 24.25
CA MET A 131 -5.80 9.35 23.07
C MET A 131 -6.74 10.26 22.27
N ILE A 132 -7.61 11.00 22.95
CA ILE A 132 -8.48 11.99 22.30
C ILE A 132 -7.65 13.06 21.58
N SER A 133 -6.58 13.56 22.22
CA SER A 133 -5.69 14.53 21.60
C SER A 133 -4.99 13.98 20.35
N LYS A 134 -4.58 12.70 20.35
CA LYS A 134 -4.00 12.07 19.15
C LYS A 134 -5.03 11.98 18.03
N ILE A 135 -6.25 11.55 18.32
CA ILE A 135 -7.31 11.43 17.31
C ILE A 135 -7.67 12.80 16.75
N ASN A 136 -7.73 13.85 17.58
CA ASN A 136 -7.90 15.23 17.11
C ASN A 136 -6.76 15.64 16.16
N ALA A 137 -5.50 15.44 16.56
CA ALA A 137 -4.35 15.79 15.74
C ALA A 137 -4.33 15.07 14.38
N ILE A 138 -4.65 13.77 14.36
CA ILE A 138 -4.79 12.99 13.14
C ILE A 138 -5.93 13.54 12.28
N THR A 139 -7.07 13.85 12.89
CA THR A 139 -8.22 14.44 12.19
C THR A 139 -7.87 15.76 11.52
N ASP A 140 -7.16 16.65 12.23
CA ASP A 140 -6.75 17.95 11.73
C ASP A 140 -5.73 17.80 10.57
N ARG A 141 -4.76 16.89 10.71
CA ARG A 141 -3.81 16.56 9.64
C ARG A 141 -4.51 15.99 8.41
N LEU A 142 -5.47 15.08 8.60
CA LEU A 142 -6.25 14.48 7.52
C LEU A 142 -7.06 15.54 6.75
N ASN A 143 -7.71 16.46 7.46
CA ASN A 143 -8.44 17.59 6.87
C ASN A 143 -7.50 18.54 6.12
N SER A 144 -6.32 18.82 6.69
CA SER A 144 -5.30 19.63 6.03
C SER A 144 -4.84 18.99 4.71
N LEU A 145 -4.58 17.69 4.70
CA LEU A 145 -4.23 16.95 3.48
C LEU A 145 -5.36 16.97 2.45
N ASN A 146 -6.61 16.78 2.88
CA ASN A 146 -7.75 16.80 1.96
C ASN A 146 -7.97 18.20 1.35
N THR A 147 -7.70 19.26 2.12
CA THR A 147 -7.77 20.65 1.66
C THR A 147 -6.64 20.98 0.69
N ARG A 148 -5.39 20.65 1.05
CA ARG A 148 -4.19 20.86 0.21
C ARG A 148 -4.31 20.12 -1.12
N ARG A 149 -4.87 18.92 -1.11
CA ARG A 149 -5.19 18.17 -2.33
C ARG A 149 -6.05 18.98 -3.29
N SER A 150 -7.09 19.65 -2.80
CA SER A 150 -7.96 20.47 -3.64
C SER A 150 -7.20 21.66 -4.25
N SER A 151 -6.30 22.28 -3.49
CA SER A 151 -5.45 23.37 -3.99
C SER A 151 -4.37 22.94 -5.00
N LEU A 152 -3.96 21.67 -4.97
CA LEU A 152 -3.01 21.07 -5.93
C LEU A 152 -3.69 20.70 -7.26
N GLY A 153 -4.97 21.02 -7.45
CA GLY A 153 -5.75 20.66 -8.65
C GLY A 153 -6.04 19.16 -8.75
N LEU A 154 -5.74 18.36 -7.71
CA LEU A 154 -5.96 16.92 -7.71
C LEU A 154 -7.44 16.52 -7.62
N SER A 155 -8.31 17.46 -7.23
CA SER A 155 -9.78 17.29 -7.20
C SER A 155 -10.41 17.44 -8.59
N GLU A 156 -9.95 18.39 -9.40
CA GLU A 156 -10.45 18.66 -10.76
C GLU A 156 -10.10 17.52 -11.74
N ILE A 157 -9.08 16.76 -11.40
CA ILE A 157 -8.67 15.55 -12.09
C ILE A 157 -9.72 14.42 -11.99
N MET A 158 -10.56 14.41 -10.95
CA MET A 158 -11.64 13.42 -10.79
C MET A 158 -12.91 13.79 -11.57
N SER A 159 -13.15 15.08 -11.84
CA SER A 159 -14.35 15.60 -12.52
C SER A 159 -14.17 15.78 -14.02
N GLN A 160 -12.94 15.72 -14.54
CA GLN A 160 -12.71 15.47 -15.96
C GLN A 160 -13.05 14.02 -16.29
N GLY A 161 -14.35 13.75 -16.45
CA GLY A 161 -14.84 12.46 -16.93
C GLY A 161 -14.12 12.09 -18.22
N ALA A 162 -13.44 10.93 -18.20
CA ALA A 162 -12.85 10.25 -19.35
C ALA A 162 -12.54 11.18 -20.55
N THR A 163 -11.74 12.23 -20.34
CA THR A 163 -11.41 13.21 -21.39
C THR A 163 -10.43 12.56 -22.34
N SER A 164 -11.00 11.80 -23.26
CA SER A 164 -10.35 10.86 -24.18
C SER A 164 -9.51 9.81 -23.45
N LYS A 165 -9.66 8.56 -23.88
CA LYS A 165 -8.51 7.67 -23.96
C LYS A 165 -7.47 8.38 -24.83
N GLY A 166 -6.74 9.34 -24.26
CA GLY A 166 -5.43 9.68 -24.75
C GLY A 166 -4.72 8.35 -24.67
N ASN A 167 -4.47 7.76 -25.84
CA ASN A 167 -3.57 6.64 -25.98
C ASN A 167 -2.24 7.11 -25.38
N LYS A 168 -2.09 7.04 -24.05
CA LYS A 168 -0.82 6.68 -23.48
C LYS A 168 -0.58 5.34 -24.15
N PRO A 169 0.42 5.22 -25.03
CA PRO A 169 0.85 3.89 -25.40
C PRO A 169 1.10 3.24 -24.05
N ARG A 170 0.29 2.23 -23.70
CA ARG A 170 0.72 1.20 -22.78
C ARG A 170 2.17 0.98 -23.17
N LEU A 171 3.12 1.30 -22.29
CA LEU A 171 4.55 1.11 -22.56
C LEU A 171 4.61 -0.25 -23.21
N GLN A 172 4.92 -0.28 -24.51
CA GLN A 172 4.78 -1.49 -25.28
C GLN A 172 5.53 -2.55 -24.49
N PRO A 173 4.92 -3.70 -24.19
CA PRO A 173 5.63 -4.77 -23.52
C PRO A 173 6.81 -5.08 -24.42
N THR A 174 8.01 -4.58 -24.07
CA THR A 174 9.25 -4.52 -24.88
C THR A 174 9.19 -5.41 -26.12
N SER A 175 8.47 -4.96 -27.15
CA SER A 175 8.18 -5.77 -28.32
C SER A 175 9.00 -5.17 -29.43
N LEU A 176 9.99 -5.96 -29.82
CA LEU A 176 11.16 -5.62 -30.60
C LEU A 176 12.18 -4.75 -29.87
N MET A 177 13.38 -5.31 -29.72
CA MET A 177 14.58 -4.48 -29.69
C MET A 177 14.67 -3.76 -31.03
N ASP A 178 14.81 -2.44 -30.98
CA ASP A 178 15.28 -1.68 -32.13
C ASP A 178 16.73 -2.09 -32.40
N GLY A 179 17.04 -2.53 -33.62
CA GLY A 179 18.36 -2.99 -34.02
C GLY A 179 19.44 -1.89 -33.96
N ALA A 180 19.05 -0.66 -33.62
CA ALA A 180 19.91 0.50 -33.49
C ALA A 180 20.54 0.71 -32.09
N VAL A 181 20.17 -0.07 -31.07
CA VAL A 181 20.70 0.10 -29.70
C VAL A 181 21.86 -0.85 -29.44
N GLU A 182 23.09 -0.32 -29.41
CA GLU A 182 24.27 -1.06 -28.98
C GLU A 182 24.35 -1.07 -27.44
N TYR A 183 24.19 -2.26 -26.85
CA TYR A 183 24.29 -2.45 -25.40
C TYR A 183 25.74 -2.72 -25.01
N VAL A 184 26.39 -1.73 -24.41
CA VAL A 184 27.81 -1.81 -24.02
C VAL A 184 27.98 -2.54 -22.69
N GLY A 185 29.06 -3.33 -22.56
CA GLY A 185 29.51 -3.88 -21.28
C GLY A 185 28.86 -5.19 -20.83
N ARG A 186 28.01 -5.81 -21.66
CA ARG A 186 27.33 -7.10 -21.36
C ARG A 186 27.76 -8.25 -22.28
N ALA A 187 28.87 -8.08 -22.99
CA ALA A 187 29.35 -9.04 -23.98
C ALA A 187 29.77 -10.38 -23.36
N ASN A 188 30.37 -10.33 -22.16
CA ASN A 188 30.85 -11.52 -21.46
C ASN A 188 29.66 -12.37 -20.98
N GLU A 189 28.68 -11.76 -20.30
CA GLU A 189 27.50 -12.48 -19.81
C GLU A 189 26.67 -13.04 -20.97
N LYS A 190 26.55 -12.29 -22.07
CA LYS A 190 25.88 -12.79 -23.29
C LYS A 190 26.60 -14.03 -23.82
N LYS A 191 27.93 -14.00 -23.93
CA LYS A 191 28.73 -15.12 -24.45
C LYS A 191 28.59 -16.37 -23.57
N GLU A 192 28.68 -16.20 -22.25
CA GLU A 192 28.53 -17.31 -21.29
C GLU A 192 27.15 -17.96 -21.39
N MET A 193 26.08 -17.16 -21.51
CA MET A 193 24.73 -17.69 -21.71
C MET A 193 24.57 -18.45 -23.03
N LEU A 194 25.21 -17.99 -24.12
CA LEU A 194 25.19 -18.69 -25.41
C LEU A 194 25.94 -20.02 -25.34
N GLU A 195 27.08 -20.07 -24.66
CA GLU A 195 27.84 -21.31 -24.45
C GLU A 195 27.03 -22.31 -23.61
N LEU A 196 26.33 -21.86 -22.57
CA LEU A 196 25.42 -22.71 -21.80
C LEU A 196 24.27 -23.23 -22.68
N LEU A 197 23.64 -22.40 -23.50
CA LEU A 197 22.56 -22.84 -24.38
C LEU A 197 23.03 -23.88 -25.43
N ASN A 198 24.25 -23.74 -25.95
CA ASN A 198 24.80 -24.62 -26.99
C ASN A 198 25.45 -25.91 -26.44
N SER A 199 25.91 -25.93 -25.18
CA SER A 199 26.59 -27.09 -24.58
C SER A 199 25.64 -28.15 -24.02
N ASN A 200 24.34 -27.83 -23.91
CA ASN A 200 23.34 -28.73 -23.31
C ASN A 200 22.83 -29.78 -24.31
N ASN A 201 23.63 -30.82 -24.52
CA ASN A 201 23.27 -32.03 -25.30
C ASN A 201 22.59 -33.13 -24.46
N SER A 202 21.99 -32.79 -23.32
CA SER A 202 21.24 -33.75 -22.51
C SER A 202 19.81 -33.89 -23.02
N ASP A 203 19.26 -35.10 -23.07
CA ASP A 203 17.86 -35.43 -23.44
C ASP A 203 16.77 -34.81 -22.52
N GLY A 204 17.11 -33.81 -21.70
CA GLY A 204 16.25 -33.17 -20.71
C GLY A 204 15.96 -31.68 -20.98
N VAL A 205 15.16 -31.08 -20.11
CA VAL A 205 14.83 -29.65 -20.16
C VAL A 205 15.92 -28.82 -19.47
N CYS A 206 16.55 -27.90 -20.21
CA CYS A 206 17.48 -26.93 -19.66
C CYS A 206 16.75 -25.64 -19.23
N VAL A 207 17.08 -25.12 -18.04
CA VAL A 207 16.51 -23.88 -17.49
C VAL A 207 17.64 -22.93 -17.11
N LEU A 208 17.69 -21.75 -17.74
CA LEU A 208 18.58 -20.66 -17.38
C LEU A 208 17.80 -19.57 -16.63
N SER A 209 18.23 -19.24 -15.42
CA SER A 209 17.63 -18.19 -14.59
C SER A 209 18.51 -16.95 -14.52
N ILE A 210 17.95 -15.77 -14.80
CA ILE A 210 18.62 -14.47 -14.60
C ILE A 210 18.05 -13.82 -13.34
N VAL A 211 18.86 -13.66 -12.30
CA VAL A 211 18.45 -13.12 -11.01
C VAL A 211 19.21 -11.83 -10.70
N GLY A 212 18.54 -10.90 -10.01
CA GLY A 212 19.12 -9.62 -9.63
C GLY A 212 18.07 -8.58 -9.30
N MET A 213 18.51 -7.46 -8.73
CA MET A 213 17.63 -6.34 -8.34
C MET A 213 16.84 -5.75 -9.53
N GLY A 214 15.73 -5.07 -9.24
CA GLY A 214 14.95 -4.33 -10.24
C GLY A 214 15.83 -3.30 -10.97
N GLY A 215 15.57 -3.06 -12.26
CA GLY A 215 16.34 -2.08 -13.05
C GLY A 215 17.72 -2.53 -13.56
N MET A 216 18.23 -3.70 -13.16
CA MET A 216 19.57 -4.18 -13.54
C MET A 216 19.72 -4.65 -15.01
N GLY A 217 18.70 -4.49 -15.85
CA GLY A 217 18.75 -4.91 -17.25
C GLY A 217 18.63 -6.43 -17.48
N LYS A 218 18.07 -7.19 -16.54
CA LYS A 218 17.88 -8.66 -16.68
C LYS A 218 17.11 -9.05 -17.94
N THR A 219 15.98 -8.38 -18.18
CA THR A 219 15.16 -8.58 -19.38
C THR A 219 15.90 -8.20 -20.64
N THR A 220 16.73 -7.14 -20.57
CA THR A 220 17.59 -6.70 -21.67
C THR A 220 18.61 -7.76 -22.04
N LEU A 221 19.28 -8.37 -21.06
CA LEU A 221 20.21 -9.47 -21.29
C LEU A 221 19.52 -10.69 -21.91
N ALA A 222 18.35 -11.08 -21.39
CA ALA A 222 17.56 -12.16 -21.98
C ALA A 222 17.18 -11.87 -23.45
N GLN A 223 16.82 -10.63 -23.77
CA GLN A 223 16.51 -10.21 -25.15
C GLN A 223 17.75 -10.22 -26.06
N LEU A 224 18.92 -9.83 -25.56
CA LEU A 224 20.18 -9.87 -26.31
C LEU A 224 20.57 -11.31 -26.71
N VAL A 225 20.34 -12.27 -25.82
CA VAL A 225 20.58 -13.69 -26.10
C VAL A 225 19.49 -14.25 -27.02
N TYR A 226 18.22 -13.98 -26.74
CA TYR A 226 17.09 -14.49 -27.53
C TYR A 226 17.13 -14.08 -29.01
N ASN A 227 17.54 -12.84 -29.27
CA ASN A 227 17.65 -12.27 -30.61
C ASN A 227 19.00 -12.54 -31.30
N ASP A 228 19.94 -13.20 -30.61
CA ASP A 228 21.25 -13.50 -31.19
C ASP A 228 21.12 -14.41 -32.42
N PRO A 229 21.86 -14.13 -33.51
CA PRO A 229 21.84 -14.97 -34.70
C PRO A 229 22.17 -16.44 -34.43
N SER A 230 23.12 -16.74 -33.54
CA SER A 230 23.52 -18.12 -33.22
C SER A 230 22.39 -18.95 -32.57
N ILE A 231 21.48 -18.28 -31.87
CA ILE A 231 20.30 -18.91 -31.27
C ILE A 231 19.20 -19.16 -32.31
N LYS A 232 19.14 -18.39 -33.41
CA LYS A 232 18.18 -18.68 -34.50
C LYS A 232 18.51 -19.99 -35.21
N GLU A 233 19.78 -20.36 -35.29
CA GLU A 233 20.23 -21.59 -35.94
C GLU A 233 20.09 -22.83 -35.03
N SER A 234 20.07 -22.62 -33.72
CA SER A 234 20.10 -23.71 -32.73
C SER A 234 18.71 -24.16 -32.23
N PHE A 235 17.65 -23.39 -32.49
CA PHE A 235 16.30 -23.68 -31.99
C PHE A 235 15.25 -23.56 -33.09
N ASP A 236 14.50 -24.63 -33.36
CA ASP A 236 13.42 -24.66 -34.35
C ASP A 236 12.29 -23.68 -34.01
N HIS A 237 11.99 -23.55 -32.71
CA HIS A 237 10.88 -22.75 -32.20
C HIS A 237 11.32 -21.89 -31.03
N LYS A 238 10.89 -20.64 -31.03
CA LYS A 238 11.17 -19.67 -29.96
C LYS A 238 9.91 -18.92 -29.59
N SER A 239 9.67 -18.79 -28.29
CA SER A 239 8.54 -18.02 -27.75
C SER A 239 9.00 -17.07 -26.66
N TRP A 240 8.48 -15.84 -26.67
CA TRP A 240 8.72 -14.85 -25.64
C TRP A 240 7.42 -14.56 -24.88
N VAL A 241 7.40 -14.84 -23.58
CA VAL A 241 6.22 -14.65 -22.72
C VAL A 241 6.55 -13.67 -21.61
N MET A 242 5.81 -12.56 -21.54
CA MET A 242 5.89 -11.61 -20.42
C MET A 242 4.76 -11.87 -19.45
N LYS A 243 5.10 -12.13 -18.18
CA LYS A 243 4.13 -12.17 -17.08
C LYS A 243 4.22 -10.86 -16.32
N ALA A 244 3.15 -10.05 -16.39
CA ALA A 244 2.91 -8.98 -15.43
C ALA A 244 1.94 -9.52 -14.38
N LYS A 245 2.22 -9.28 -13.10
CA LYS A 245 1.25 -9.56 -12.04
C LYS A 245 0.13 -8.53 -12.20
N LEU A 246 -1.02 -8.97 -12.70
CA LEU A 246 -2.25 -8.19 -12.63
C LEU A 246 -2.66 -8.24 -11.16
N THR A 247 -2.43 -7.16 -10.44
CA THR A 247 -3.10 -6.91 -9.16
C THR A 247 -4.57 -6.65 -9.49
N THR A 248 -5.37 -7.71 -9.37
CA THR A 248 -6.83 -7.60 -9.30
C THR A 248 -7.24 -7.11 -7.92
#